data_AF-B9S0Q5-F1
#
_entry.id   AF-B9S0Q5-F1
#
_cell.length_a   1.000
_cell.length_b   1.000
_cell.length_c   1.000
_cell.angle_alpha   90.00
_cell.angle_beta   90.00
_cell.angle_gamma   90.00
#
_symmetry.space_group_name_H-M   'P 1'
#
loop_
_entity.id
_entity.type
_entity.pdbx_description
1 polymer ?
#
loop_
_entity_poly.entity_id
_entity_poly.type
_entity_poly.pdbx_seq_one_letter_code
_entity_poly.pdbx_strand_id
1 'polypeptide(L)'
;MEQILLEPLEKTMWNSLPHPSIMKINCDIAVKYPKTLELLVWWSGNVLYALGRKIQGTSSPTTLEALAIREAVDFRISKGCMRVIIESDCRDLSKLSTETKPFL
;
A
#
# COMPACT_ATOMS: atom_id res chain seq x y z
N MET A 1 1.39 21.81 -10.87
CA MET A 1 1.33 20.52 -10.17
C MET A 1 2.45 19.66 -10.71
N GLU A 2 3.35 19.17 -9.85
CA GLU A 2 4.33 18.16 -10.27
C GLU A 2 3.60 16.86 -10.62
N GLN A 3 3.95 16.26 -11.75
CA GLN A 3 3.34 14.99 -12.20
C GLN A 3 4.06 13.84 -11.49
N ILE A 4 3.33 13.09 -10.66
CA ILE A 4 3.84 11.89 -10.00
C ILE A 4 3.59 10.69 -10.92
N LEU A 5 4.65 9.96 -11.27
CA LEU A 5 4.59 8.76 -12.11
C LEU A 5 4.85 7.51 -11.28
N LEU A 6 4.02 6.48 -11.50
CA LEU A 6 4.10 5.18 -10.84
C LEU A 6 4.31 4.07 -11.87
N GLU A 7 5.55 3.66 -12.06
CA GLU A 7 5.90 2.58 -12.99
C GLU A 7 5.84 1.23 -12.26
N PRO A 8 5.15 0.21 -12.79
CA PRO A 8 5.09 -1.09 -12.16
C PRO A 8 6.47 -1.76 -12.12
N LEU A 9 6.80 -2.40 -11.01
CA LEU A 9 7.90 -3.35 -10.88
C LEU A 9 7.38 -4.79 -11.00
N GLU A 10 8.28 -5.76 -10.79
CA GLU A 10 7.93 -7.16 -10.67
C GLU A 10 6.87 -7.36 -9.58
N LYS A 11 5.91 -8.24 -9.89
CA LYS A 11 4.86 -8.67 -8.98
C LYS A 11 5.01 -10.16 -8.76
N THR A 12 4.87 -10.58 -7.51
CA THR A 12 4.98 -11.99 -7.14
C THR A 12 3.72 -12.43 -6.44
N MET A 13 3.20 -13.59 -6.82
CA MET A 13 2.05 -14.22 -6.19
C MET A 13 2.46 -15.62 -5.78
N TRP A 14 2.44 -15.89 -4.48
CA TRP A 14 2.80 -17.20 -3.94
C TRP A 14 1.58 -18.11 -3.84
N ASN A 15 0.40 -17.55 -3.58
CA ASN A 15 -0.85 -18.27 -3.45
C ASN A 15 -1.99 -17.45 -4.05
N SER A 16 -3.08 -18.11 -4.45
CA SER A 16 -4.31 -17.40 -4.78
C SER A 16 -4.75 -16.60 -3.56
N LEU A 17 -5.06 -15.32 -3.79
CA LEU A 17 -5.72 -14.53 -2.77
C LEU A 17 -7.06 -15.24 -2.50
N PRO A 18 -7.38 -15.59 -1.24
CA PRO A 18 -8.72 -16.05 -0.93
C PRO A 18 -9.72 -14.94 -1.29
N HIS A 19 -11.00 -15.17 -1.10
CA HIS A 19 -11.97 -14.08 -1.12
C HIS A 19 -12.17 -13.55 0.31
N PRO A 20 -11.17 -12.90 0.96
CA PRO A 20 -11.36 -12.52 2.34
C PRO A 20 -12.20 -11.25 2.40
N SER A 21 -13.15 -11.26 3.32
CA SER A 21 -13.80 -10.04 3.79
C SER A 21 -12.78 -9.04 4.37
N ILE A 22 -11.61 -9.51 4.81
CA ILE A 22 -10.55 -8.70 5.45
C ILE A 22 -9.15 -9.06 4.91
N MET A 23 -8.42 -8.06 4.39
CA MET A 23 -7.03 -8.18 3.96
C MET A 23 -6.10 -7.38 4.88
N LYS A 24 -4.90 -7.90 5.18
CA LYS A 24 -3.84 -7.11 5.82
C LYS A 24 -2.79 -6.76 4.77
N ILE A 25 -2.43 -5.50 4.66
CA ILE A 25 -1.42 -5.01 3.71
C ILE A 25 -0.37 -4.25 4.50
N ASN A 26 0.87 -4.68 4.39
CA ASN A 26 2.02 -3.92 4.84
C ASN A 26 2.52 -3.11 3.64
N CYS A 27 2.67 -1.81 3.83
CA CYS A 27 3.15 -0.90 2.81
C CYS A 27 4.38 -0.14 3.33
N ASP A 28 5.40 -0.04 2.49
CA ASP A 28 6.66 0.62 2.83
C ASP A 28 7.30 1.23 1.58
N ILE A 29 8.26 2.12 1.78
CA ILE A 29 8.93 2.86 0.73
C ILE A 29 10.43 2.88 0.97
N ALA A 30 11.18 2.43 -0.04
CA ALA A 30 12.60 2.66 -0.11
C ALA A 30 12.88 3.97 -0.86
N VAL A 31 13.45 4.95 -0.16
CA VAL A 31 13.77 6.28 -0.72
C VAL A 31 15.12 6.28 -1.47
N LYS A 32 15.86 5.16 -1.49
CA LYS A 32 17.13 5.04 -2.21
C LYS A 32 16.89 4.98 -3.71
N TYR A 33 17.67 5.70 -4.52
CA TYR A 33 17.43 5.78 -5.97
C TYR A 33 17.62 4.40 -6.67
N PRO A 34 16.67 3.94 -7.50
CA PRO A 34 15.37 4.56 -7.79
C PRO A 34 14.39 4.41 -6.62
N LYS A 35 13.64 5.48 -6.27
CA LYS A 35 12.64 5.41 -5.19
C LYS A 35 11.61 4.33 -5.52
N THR A 36 11.46 3.35 -4.63
CA THR A 36 10.51 2.26 -4.79
C THR A 36 9.49 2.26 -3.68
N LEU A 37 8.24 2.00 -4.04
CA LEU A 37 7.16 1.66 -3.14
C LEU A 37 6.97 0.15 -3.22
N GLU A 38 6.84 -0.48 -2.06
CA GLU A 38 6.65 -1.92 -1.95
C GLU A 38 5.38 -2.19 -1.14
N LEU A 39 4.55 -3.08 -1.68
CA LEU A 39 3.33 -3.56 -1.06
C LEU A 39 3.45 -5.06 -0.84
N LEU A 40 3.31 -5.47 0.41
CA LEU A 40 3.24 -6.87 0.81
C LEU A 40 1.84 -7.16 1.37
N VAL A 41 1.15 -8.11 0.75
CA VAL A 41 -0.18 -8.53 1.16
C VAL A 41 -0.09 -9.80 1.97
N TRP A 42 -0.59 -9.72 3.20
CA TRP A 42 -0.58 -10.80 4.17
C TRP A 42 -2.00 -11.30 4.41
N TRP A 43 -2.13 -12.61 4.55
CA TRP A 43 -3.36 -13.23 5.00
C TRP A 43 -3.07 -14.48 5.81
N SER A 44 -3.73 -14.60 6.96
CA SER A 44 -3.60 -15.76 7.85
C SER A 44 -2.14 -16.13 8.17
N GLY A 45 -1.28 -15.13 8.38
CA GLY A 45 0.14 -15.31 8.71
C GLY A 45 1.07 -15.60 7.52
N ASN A 46 0.56 -15.64 6.29
CA ASN A 46 1.35 -15.90 5.09
C ASN A 46 1.40 -14.68 4.17
N VAL A 47 2.55 -14.45 3.51
CA VAL A 47 2.64 -13.52 2.38
C VAL A 47 1.99 -14.17 1.17
N LEU A 48 0.96 -13.53 0.62
CA LEU A 48 0.25 -14.05 -0.55
C LEU A 48 0.66 -13.36 -1.83
N TYR A 49 0.97 -12.06 -1.75
CA TYR A 49 1.21 -11.21 -2.91
C TYR A 49 2.17 -10.08 -2.57
N ALA A 50 3.06 -9.76 -3.51
CA ALA A 50 3.98 -8.63 -3.44
C ALA A 50 3.89 -7.83 -4.73
N LEU A 51 3.92 -6.50 -4.61
CA LEU A 51 3.96 -5.55 -5.71
C LEU A 51 4.98 -4.47 -5.41
N GLY A 52 5.86 -4.18 -6.35
CA GLY A 52 6.67 -2.97 -6.34
C GLY A 52 6.18 -1.94 -7.34
N ARG A 53 6.43 -0.66 -7.07
CA ARG A 53 6.37 0.43 -8.06
C ARG A 53 7.57 1.35 -7.95
N LYS A 54 8.09 1.85 -9.07
CA LYS A 54 9.01 2.99 -9.06
C LYS A 54 8.23 4.29 -9.01
N ILE A 55 8.67 5.22 -8.17
CA ILE A 55 8.04 6.54 -8.02
C ILE A 55 8.96 7.62 -8.60
N GLN A 56 8.41 8.46 -9.47
CA GLN A 56 9.05 9.68 -9.97
C GLN A 56 8.18 10.90 -9.67
N GLY A 57 8.80 12.10 -9.62
CA GLY A 57 8.07 13.37 -9.46
C GLY A 57 7.84 13.85 -8.03
N THR A 58 8.31 13.12 -7.00
CA THR A 58 8.35 13.61 -5.61
C THR A 58 9.50 13.00 -4.82
N SER A 59 10.02 13.73 -3.82
CA SER A 59 11.02 13.27 -2.84
C SER A 59 10.56 13.37 -1.40
N SER A 60 9.36 13.90 -1.14
CA SER A 60 8.83 14.06 0.21
C SER A 60 8.50 12.69 0.81
N PRO A 61 9.15 12.28 1.91
CA PRO A 61 8.88 10.98 2.54
C PRO A 61 7.41 10.82 2.90
N THR A 62 6.79 11.83 3.51
CA THR A 62 5.35 11.81 3.85
C THR A 62 4.44 11.67 2.63
N THR A 63 4.77 12.33 1.52
CA THR A 63 4.00 12.20 0.26
C THR A 63 4.14 10.81 -0.31
N LEU A 64 5.36 10.27 -0.30
CA LEU A 64 5.63 8.91 -0.72
C LEU A 64 4.78 7.95 0.11
N GLU A 65 4.85 8.02 1.44
CA GLU A 65 4.11 7.14 2.37
C GLU A 65 2.59 7.21 2.11
N ALA A 66 2.05 8.40 1.85
CA ALA A 66 0.65 8.57 1.49
C ALA A 66 0.29 7.86 0.16
N LEU A 67 1.20 7.81 -0.81
CA LEU A 67 1.02 7.04 -2.04
C LEU A 67 1.04 5.53 -1.77
N ALA A 68 1.88 5.03 -0.86
CA ALA A 68 1.88 3.62 -0.46
C ALA A 68 0.55 3.20 0.16
N ILE A 69 0.00 4.02 1.05
CA ILE A 69 -1.34 3.80 1.62
C ILE A 69 -2.41 3.85 0.52
N ARG A 70 -2.35 4.82 -0.39
CA ARG A 70 -3.31 4.91 -1.51
C ARG A 70 -3.28 3.65 -2.38
N GLU A 71 -2.10 3.17 -2.76
CA GLU A 71 -1.96 1.96 -3.57
C GLU A 71 -2.47 0.70 -2.82
N ALA A 72 -2.30 0.63 -1.50
CA ALA A 72 -2.89 -0.45 -0.70
C ALA A 72 -4.44 -0.42 -0.72
N VAL A 73 -5.03 0.78 -0.67
CA VAL A 73 -6.49 0.96 -0.79
C VAL A 73 -6.97 0.58 -2.19
N ASP A 74 -6.32 1.08 -3.24
CA ASP A 74 -6.65 0.78 -4.64
C ASP A 74 -6.53 -0.73 -4.91
N PHE A 75 -5.49 -1.37 -4.35
CA PHE A 75 -5.32 -2.81 -4.42
C PHE A 75 -6.50 -3.55 -3.79
N ARG A 76 -6.94 -3.17 -2.58
CA ARG A 76 -8.15 -3.73 -1.95
C ARG A 76 -9.36 -3.63 -2.87
N ILE A 77 -9.60 -2.45 -3.45
CA ILE A 77 -10.76 -2.20 -4.32
C ILE A 77 -10.70 -3.12 -5.54
N SER A 78 -9.52 -3.24 -6.17
CA SER A 78 -9.31 -4.12 -7.33
C SER A 78 -9.55 -5.61 -7.04
N LYS A 79 -9.50 -6.03 -5.77
CA LYS A 79 -9.74 -7.40 -5.32
C LYS A 79 -11.14 -7.63 -4.74
N GLY A 80 -11.99 -6.61 -4.71
CA GLY A 80 -13.33 -6.71 -4.12
C GLY A 80 -13.32 -6.93 -2.60
N CYS A 81 -12.23 -6.57 -1.91
CA CYS A 81 -12.14 -6.78 -0.47
C CYS A 81 -12.92 -5.71 0.30
N MET A 82 -13.82 -6.14 1.19
CA MET A 82 -14.66 -5.22 1.96
C MET A 82 -13.90 -4.45 3.04
N ARG A 83 -12.85 -5.02 3.61
CA ARG A 83 -12.05 -4.40 4.67
C ARG A 83 -10.55 -4.61 4.41
N VAL A 84 -9.76 -3.59 4.71
CA VAL A 84 -8.29 -3.69 4.73
C VAL A 84 -7.78 -3.17 6.08
N ILE A 85 -6.73 -3.82 6.59
CA ILE A 85 -5.87 -3.33 7.65
C ILE A 85 -4.56 -2.94 6.97
N ILE A 86 -4.19 -1.67 7.03
CA ILE A 86 -2.95 -1.15 6.45
C ILE A 86 -1.97 -0.92 7.59
N GLU A 87 -0.79 -1.51 7.49
CA GLU A 87 0.33 -1.26 8.41
C GLU A 87 1.43 -0.47 7.67
N SER A 88 1.80 0.66 8.25
CA SER A 88 2.89 1.54 7.82
C SER A 88 3.63 2.01 9.08
N ASP A 89 4.93 2.23 8.98
CA ASP A 89 5.76 2.78 10.05
C ASP A 89 5.77 4.33 10.07
N CYS A 90 5.06 4.96 9.13
CA CYS A 90 4.92 6.41 9.02
C CYS A 90 3.99 6.97 10.11
N ARG A 91 4.58 7.41 11.22
CA ARG A 91 3.87 8.00 12.37
C ARG A 91 3.00 9.20 12.00
N ASP A 92 3.41 10.02 11.04
CA ASP A 92 2.68 11.23 10.66
C ASP A 92 1.31 10.90 10.04
N LEU A 93 1.23 9.81 9.27
CA LEU A 93 0.00 9.39 8.62
C LEU A 93 -0.92 8.59 9.54
N SER A 94 -0.36 7.87 10.53
CA SER A 94 -1.18 7.16 11.54
C SER A 94 -2.09 8.09 12.36
N LYS A 95 -1.77 9.39 12.44
CA LYS A 95 -2.58 10.40 13.14
C LYS A 95 -3.78 10.87 12.33
N LEU A 96 -3.74 10.75 11.00
CA LEU A 96 -4.83 11.17 10.10
C LEU A 96 -5.98 10.15 10.08
N SER A 97 -5.71 8.87 10.36
CA SER A 97 -6.72 7.79 10.28
C SER A 97 -7.63 7.67 11.51
N THR A 98 -7.32 8.31 12.63
CA THR A 98 -8.15 8.27 13.84
C THR A 98 -9.36 9.21 13.79
N GLU A 99 -9.47 10.07 12.76
CA GLU A 99 -10.56 11.04 12.63
C GLU A 99 -11.69 10.62 11.68
N THR A 100 -11.50 9.55 10.89
CA THR A 100 -12.59 8.99 10.07
C THR A 100 -13.52 8.13 10.91
N LYS A 101 -14.60 8.74 11.41
CA LYS A 101 -15.75 8.01 11.97
C LYS A 101 -16.18 6.90 11.00
N PRO A 102 -16.48 5.70 11.50
CA PRO A 102 -17.10 4.67 10.67
C PRO A 102 -18.42 5.24 10.13
N PHE A 103 -18.61 5.16 8.81
CA PHE A 103 -19.93 5.29 8.21
C PHE A 103 -20.74 4.09 8.71
N LEU A 104 -21.51 4.33 9.78
CA LEU A 104 -22.66 3.51 10.18
C LEU A 104 -23.85 3.86 9.31
#